data_AF-A0A2J5Q6Q6-F1
#
_entry.id   AF-A0A2J5Q6Q6-F1
#
_cell.length_a   1.000
_cell.length_b   1.000
_cell.length_c   1.000
_cell.angle_alpha   90.00
_cell.angle_beta   90.00
_cell.angle_gamma   90.00
#
_symmetry.space_group_name_H-M   'P 1'
#
loop_
_entity.id
_entity.type
_entity.pdbx_description
1 polymer ?
#
loop_
_entity_poly.entity_id
_entity_poly.type
_entity_poly.pdbx_seq_one_letter_code
_entity_poly.pdbx_strand_id
1 'polypeptide(L)'
;NGFIEVAGQRADVVIANPNGISCSGCSFINTNKAILTTGKVTFSDTGAIGSYDVTGGKLSIDKKGMDASNSYAVLLADAIAINGAVNAKNAIVGAGNFTFDNGSGAITSAGKSATALQYLYPEYSIDISNLGGIKANSITMVGNNLGFGVRNKGAIVANTSLSLTSFGSLTNEGSIASNGMMTQVVSAGNFKNTGNISSNNITLLNSLSSISNSGTISSTGNLLVNASGNIENTGKFKASTILNVMTNGNLKTTYGSSLLSDNQLIVTAAGNIDNGGSTRSKNTTVTFGGDSLKVTGNIFGYDTLLVQAQKNEQMTSGEISNFGTTSGGNVTIKTNGTLALKKGSFMEAADTLTTKSYLLNNEGYIGANTIAIDNYVTHNYGASVGQYNVGVKTYHELYNEGEISSSSNMTLDTRNYGDITNRSLIRADGTLTMTAKKVVNGGYRCGFLNLATCGKGTISTNNLVLNSSHKYASEMGGTQQFKSATINTIN
;
A
#
# COMPACT_ATOMS: atom_id res chain seq x y z
N ASN A 1 -9.56 12.63 43.85
CA ASN A 1 -10.83 11.86 43.75
C ASN A 1 -11.95 12.77 44.22
N GLY A 2 -12.83 13.21 43.32
CA GLY A 2 -13.88 14.20 43.65
C GLY A 2 -13.83 15.46 42.80
N PHE A 3 -14.71 16.40 43.13
CA PHE A 3 -14.90 17.65 42.39
C PHE A 3 -13.85 18.69 42.79
N ILE A 4 -13.36 19.41 41.79
CA ILE A 4 -12.57 20.63 41.95
C ILE A 4 -13.36 21.74 41.28
N GLU A 5 -13.79 22.70 42.07
CA GLU A 5 -14.66 23.80 41.64
C GLU A 5 -13.95 25.13 41.84
N VAL A 6 -13.99 25.98 40.81
CA VAL A 6 -13.63 27.39 40.94
C VAL A 6 -14.90 28.17 41.21
N ALA A 7 -15.07 28.64 42.45
CA ALA A 7 -16.17 29.52 42.80
C ALA A 7 -15.95 30.93 42.22
N GLY A 8 -16.95 31.46 41.50
CA GLY A 8 -16.89 32.79 40.90
C GLY A 8 -16.37 32.78 39.46
N GLN A 9 -15.39 33.63 39.15
CA GLN A 9 -14.87 33.74 37.79
C GLN A 9 -14.08 32.49 37.38
N ARG A 10 -14.33 32.01 36.16
CA ARG A 10 -13.66 30.85 35.59
C ARG A 10 -12.15 31.06 35.51
N ALA A 11 -11.37 30.08 35.98
CA ALA A 11 -9.91 30.15 36.02
C ALA A 11 -9.24 28.86 35.52
N ASP A 12 -7.94 28.94 35.20
CA ASP A 12 -7.11 27.74 35.01
C ASP A 12 -6.84 27.09 36.38
N VAL A 13 -6.89 25.76 36.44
CA VAL A 13 -6.54 24.97 37.63
C VAL A 13 -5.32 24.11 37.32
N VAL A 14 -4.27 24.27 38.11
CA VAL A 14 -3.01 23.50 37.99
C VAL A 14 -2.81 22.68 39.25
N ILE A 15 -2.66 21.37 39.09
CA ILE A 15 -2.20 20.46 40.14
C ILE A 15 -0.85 19.90 39.69
N ALA A 16 0.22 20.33 40.36
CA ALA A 16 1.58 19.92 40.08
C ALA A 16 2.15 19.09 41.24
N ASN A 17 2.51 17.82 40.97
CA ASN A 17 3.17 16.97 41.95
C ASN A 17 4.20 16.04 41.28
N PRO A 18 5.50 16.34 41.38
CA PRO A 18 6.56 15.52 40.78
C PRO A 18 6.62 14.07 41.25
N ASN A 19 6.07 13.76 42.43
CA ASN A 19 6.01 12.39 42.94
C ASN A 19 4.98 11.53 42.19
N GLY A 20 4.02 12.15 41.50
CA GLY A 20 2.93 11.48 40.81
C GLY A 20 1.55 11.98 41.22
N ILE A 21 0.56 11.65 40.38
CA ILE A 21 -0.85 12.02 40.55
C ILE A 21 -1.71 10.79 40.21
N SER A 22 -2.70 10.49 41.06
CA SER A 22 -3.77 9.54 40.74
C SER A 22 -5.11 10.28 40.75
N CYS A 23 -5.90 10.02 39.72
CA CYS A 23 -7.22 10.56 39.55
C CYS A 23 -8.24 9.43 39.35
N SER A 24 -9.14 9.25 40.32
CA SER A 24 -10.26 8.32 40.24
C SER A 24 -11.57 9.08 40.46
N GLY A 25 -12.26 9.40 39.36
CA GLY A 25 -13.49 10.18 39.38
C GLY A 25 -13.24 11.64 39.74
N CYS A 26 -12.19 12.25 39.20
CA CYS A 26 -12.02 13.69 39.36
C CYS A 26 -12.92 14.42 38.37
N SER A 27 -13.49 15.54 38.80
CA SER A 27 -14.30 16.39 37.95
C SER A 27 -13.89 17.84 38.13
N PHE A 28 -13.85 18.60 37.04
CA PHE A 28 -13.45 20.00 37.04
C PHE A 28 -14.64 20.88 36.65
N ILE A 29 -15.07 21.73 37.56
CA ILE A 29 -16.23 22.61 37.40
C ILE A 29 -15.75 24.06 37.30
N ASN A 30 -16.28 24.78 36.31
CA ASN A 30 -15.97 26.19 36.08
C ASN A 30 -14.46 26.46 35.88
N THR A 31 -13.76 25.59 35.15
CA THR A 31 -12.32 25.76 34.85
C THR A 31 -12.06 26.00 33.37
N ASN A 32 -11.11 26.89 33.03
CA ASN A 32 -10.62 27.08 31.66
C ASN A 32 -9.82 25.86 31.21
N LYS A 33 -8.64 25.67 31.80
CA LYS A 33 -7.81 24.46 31.71
C LYS A 33 -7.82 23.70 33.04
N ALA A 34 -7.86 22.39 32.97
CA ALA A 34 -7.61 21.46 34.06
C ALA A 34 -6.26 20.77 33.79
N ILE A 35 -5.21 21.24 34.46
CA ILE A 35 -3.83 20.79 34.25
C ILE A 35 -3.42 19.86 35.39
N LEU A 36 -3.14 18.60 35.05
CA LEU A 36 -2.53 17.62 35.95
C LEU A 36 -1.11 17.38 35.47
N THR A 37 -0.12 17.73 36.28
CA THR A 37 1.30 17.63 35.89
C THR A 37 2.19 17.02 36.96
N THR A 38 3.13 16.17 36.56
CA THR A 38 4.28 15.80 37.41
C THR A 38 5.49 16.69 37.14
N GLY A 39 5.36 17.66 36.24
CA GLY A 39 6.40 18.64 35.97
C GLY A 39 6.49 19.72 37.05
N LYS A 40 7.69 20.28 37.20
CA LYS A 40 7.92 21.49 37.99
C LYS A 40 7.37 22.68 37.20
N VAL A 41 6.55 23.51 37.85
CA VAL A 41 6.03 24.74 37.25
C VAL A 41 7.12 25.81 37.26
N THR A 42 7.35 26.46 36.12
CA THR A 42 8.23 27.62 36.00
C THR A 42 7.42 28.87 35.74
N PHE A 43 7.94 30.01 36.18
CA PHE A 43 7.29 31.31 36.00
C PHE A 43 8.13 32.19 35.09
N SER A 44 7.47 33.01 34.27
CA SER A 44 8.10 34.08 33.51
C SER A 44 8.52 35.23 34.44
N ASP A 45 9.27 36.18 33.90
CA ASP A 45 9.67 37.41 34.61
C ASP A 45 8.47 38.25 35.09
N THR A 46 7.28 38.07 34.48
CA THR A 46 6.04 38.75 34.88
C THR A 46 5.25 37.97 35.95
N GLY A 47 5.78 36.85 36.44
CA GLY A 47 5.09 35.97 37.40
C GLY A 47 3.98 35.11 36.79
N ALA A 48 3.80 35.11 35.47
CA ALA A 48 2.87 34.21 34.79
C ALA A 48 3.49 32.81 34.66
N ILE A 49 2.66 31.76 34.51
CA ILE A 49 3.19 30.41 34.26
C ILE A 49 3.84 30.38 32.88
N GLY A 50 5.15 30.11 32.84
CA GLY A 50 5.95 30.01 31.63
C GLY A 50 5.92 28.59 31.06
N SER A 51 6.37 27.61 31.84
CA SER A 51 6.46 26.21 31.40
C SER A 51 6.19 25.19 32.50
N TYR A 52 6.10 23.92 32.10
CA TYR A 52 6.10 22.77 32.99
C TYR A 52 7.24 21.83 32.59
N ASP A 53 8.21 21.64 33.48
CA ASP A 53 9.39 20.81 33.23
C ASP A 53 9.17 19.41 33.81
N VAL A 54 8.91 18.44 32.94
CA VAL A 54 8.61 17.05 33.29
C VAL A 54 9.89 16.22 33.25
N THR A 55 10.33 15.73 34.40
CA THR A 55 11.56 14.91 34.54
C THR A 55 11.30 13.51 35.06
N GLY A 56 10.11 13.25 35.60
CA GLY A 56 9.73 11.98 36.21
C GLY A 56 8.27 11.98 36.66
N GLY A 57 7.90 10.98 37.44
CA GLY A 57 6.56 10.87 38.03
C GLY A 57 5.52 10.24 37.08
N LYS A 58 4.56 9.55 37.69
CA LYS A 58 3.46 8.88 36.99
C LYS A 58 2.14 9.60 37.24
N LEU A 59 1.37 9.81 36.17
CA LEU A 59 -0.03 10.21 36.23
C LEU A 59 -0.92 9.01 35.90
N SER A 60 -1.88 8.69 36.76
CA SER A 60 -2.87 7.64 36.52
C SER A 60 -4.28 8.23 36.51
N ILE A 61 -5.04 8.00 35.44
CA ILE A 61 -6.49 8.15 35.42
C ILE A 61 -7.07 6.77 35.69
N ASP A 62 -7.55 6.53 36.90
CA ASP A 62 -8.04 5.23 37.34
C ASP A 62 -9.48 4.96 36.84
N LYS A 63 -10.01 3.78 37.18
CA LYS A 63 -11.25 3.22 36.60
C LYS A 63 -12.47 4.14 36.60
N LYS A 64 -12.58 5.08 37.55
CA LYS A 64 -13.69 6.05 37.63
C LYS A 64 -13.53 7.25 36.70
N GLY A 65 -12.41 7.35 35.99
CA GLY A 65 -12.18 8.34 34.94
C GLY A 65 -11.90 9.76 35.44
N MET A 66 -11.92 10.68 34.49
CA MET A 66 -11.79 12.13 34.66
C MET A 66 -12.86 12.82 33.83
N ASP A 67 -13.59 13.74 34.44
CA ASP A 67 -14.56 14.60 33.76
C ASP A 67 -14.09 16.06 33.73
N ALA A 68 -13.65 16.47 32.55
CA ALA A 68 -13.34 17.85 32.19
C ALA A 68 -14.16 18.26 30.96
N SER A 69 -15.38 17.74 30.80
CA SER A 69 -16.18 17.92 29.58
C SER A 69 -16.41 19.40 29.20
N ASN A 70 -16.38 20.31 30.17
CA ASN A 70 -16.51 21.75 29.98
C ASN A 70 -15.18 22.52 29.95
N SER A 71 -14.05 21.81 30.03
CA SER A 71 -12.71 22.34 30.26
C SER A 71 -11.68 21.73 29.30
N TYR A 72 -10.55 22.41 29.14
CA TYR A 72 -9.41 21.86 28.42
C TYR A 72 -8.59 20.96 29.36
N ALA A 73 -8.47 19.67 29.09
CA ALA A 73 -7.64 18.77 29.89
C ALA A 73 -6.18 18.81 29.41
N VAL A 74 -5.23 19.04 30.32
CA VAL A 74 -3.79 18.99 30.01
C VAL A 74 -3.14 18.02 30.99
N LEU A 75 -2.70 16.86 30.47
CA LEU A 75 -2.13 15.77 31.25
C LEU A 75 -0.65 15.66 30.91
N LEU A 76 0.24 15.99 31.85
CA LEU A 76 1.68 16.05 31.63
C LEU A 76 2.42 15.18 32.65
N ALA A 77 3.11 14.13 32.23
CA ALA A 77 3.92 13.33 33.16
C ALA A 77 5.03 12.56 32.44
N ASP A 78 5.97 11.93 33.15
CA ASP A 78 6.94 11.05 32.47
C ASP A 78 6.26 9.77 31.98
N ALA A 79 5.30 9.25 32.74
CA ALA A 79 4.45 8.14 32.34
C ALA A 79 2.96 8.43 32.65
N ILE A 80 2.08 8.17 31.68
CA ILE A 80 0.64 8.36 31.80
C ILE A 80 -0.09 7.03 31.58
N ALA A 81 -0.84 6.59 32.58
CA ALA A 81 -1.73 5.44 32.49
C ALA A 81 -3.20 5.90 32.48
N ILE A 82 -3.98 5.46 31.50
CA ILE A 82 -5.41 5.79 31.38
C ILE A 82 -6.21 4.50 31.50
N ASN A 83 -6.72 4.25 32.70
CA ASN A 83 -7.48 3.07 33.09
C ASN A 83 -9.00 3.32 33.14
N GLY A 84 -9.43 4.58 33.05
CA GLY A 84 -10.84 4.99 32.92
C GLY A 84 -10.98 6.10 31.88
N ALA A 85 -12.22 6.45 31.53
CA ALA A 85 -12.49 7.44 30.50
C ALA A 85 -12.07 8.85 30.93
N VAL A 86 -11.39 9.58 30.03
CA VAL A 86 -11.17 11.02 30.11
C VAL A 86 -12.14 11.69 29.15
N ASN A 87 -13.10 12.44 29.68
CA ASN A 87 -13.99 13.28 28.88
C ASN A 87 -13.53 14.72 28.99
N ALA A 88 -13.28 15.40 27.88
CA ALA A 88 -12.80 16.78 27.89
C ALA A 88 -13.39 17.61 26.74
N LYS A 89 -13.41 18.94 26.87
CA LYS A 89 -13.71 19.80 25.71
C LYS A 89 -12.62 19.66 24.65
N ASN A 90 -11.36 19.68 25.08
CA ASN A 90 -10.15 19.41 24.31
C ASN A 90 -9.13 18.74 25.23
N ALA A 91 -8.19 17.97 24.68
CA ALA A 91 -7.19 17.26 25.48
C ALA A 91 -5.77 17.40 24.90
N ILE A 92 -4.80 17.69 25.77
CA ILE A 92 -3.37 17.47 25.53
C ILE A 92 -2.89 16.39 26.49
N VAL A 93 -2.19 15.38 25.97
CA VAL A 93 -1.53 14.34 26.75
C VAL A 93 -0.05 14.31 26.35
N GLY A 94 0.81 14.90 27.18
CA GLY A 94 2.25 14.90 27.01
C GLY A 94 2.89 13.91 27.97
N ALA A 95 3.53 12.87 27.45
CA ALA A 95 4.24 11.89 28.25
C ALA A 95 5.73 11.83 27.93
N GLY A 96 6.56 11.66 28.95
CA GLY A 96 8.01 11.53 28.86
C GLY A 96 8.76 12.71 29.47
N ASN A 97 10.02 12.88 29.09
CA ASN A 97 10.90 13.90 29.62
C ASN A 97 10.96 15.11 28.67
N PHE A 98 10.30 16.19 29.05
CA PHE A 98 10.12 17.36 28.19
C PHE A 98 9.84 18.62 29.01
N THR A 99 9.96 19.77 28.35
CA THR A 99 9.40 21.04 28.80
C THR A 99 8.17 21.36 27.96
N PHE A 100 7.03 21.61 28.62
CA PHE A 100 5.81 22.11 27.98
C PHE A 100 5.73 23.61 28.14
N ASP A 101 5.72 24.34 27.03
CA ASP A 101 5.54 25.79 27.03
C ASP A 101 4.05 26.14 27.16
N ASN A 102 3.69 26.93 28.18
CA ASN A 102 2.30 27.21 28.52
C ASN A 102 1.60 28.15 27.52
N GLY A 103 2.36 29.00 26.83
CA GLY A 103 1.83 29.96 25.87
C GLY A 103 1.55 29.34 24.50
N SER A 104 2.52 28.63 23.94
CA SER A 104 2.46 27.99 22.62
C SER A 104 1.87 26.57 22.64
N GLY A 105 1.93 25.89 23.80
CA GLY A 105 1.59 24.47 23.91
C GLY A 105 2.64 23.53 23.31
N ALA A 106 3.84 24.04 22.99
CA ALA A 106 4.92 23.23 22.44
C ALA A 106 5.50 22.27 23.49
N ILE A 107 5.83 21.06 23.05
CA ILE A 107 6.54 20.04 23.84
C ILE A 107 7.96 19.95 23.30
N THR A 108 8.94 20.39 24.10
CA THR A 108 10.36 20.33 23.75
C THR A 108 11.02 19.19 24.52
N SER A 109 11.58 18.23 23.80
CA SER A 109 12.24 17.07 24.42
C SER A 109 13.45 17.45 25.26
N ALA A 110 13.60 16.81 26.42
CA ALA A 110 14.79 16.92 27.27
C ALA A 110 15.75 15.71 27.12
N GLY A 111 15.50 14.82 26.14
CA GLY A 111 16.51 13.87 25.64
C GLY A 111 16.54 12.47 26.29
N LYS A 112 15.57 12.12 27.14
CA LYS A 112 15.48 10.76 27.71
C LYS A 112 15.25 9.71 26.63
N SER A 113 16.01 8.61 26.71
CA SER A 113 16.00 7.50 25.75
C SER A 113 15.94 6.15 26.46
N ALA A 114 15.34 5.15 25.82
CA ALA A 114 15.26 3.78 26.32
C ALA A 114 16.64 3.13 26.38
N THR A 115 16.87 2.33 27.43
CA THR A 115 18.05 1.46 27.55
C THR A 115 17.95 0.24 26.63
N ALA A 116 19.06 -0.46 26.37
CA ALA A 116 19.05 -1.69 25.57
C ALA A 116 18.06 -2.76 26.08
N LEU A 117 17.91 -2.90 27.40
CA LEU A 117 16.92 -3.79 28.01
C LEU A 117 15.48 -3.34 27.72
N GLN A 118 15.21 -2.03 27.75
CA GLN A 118 13.89 -1.47 27.46
C GLN A 118 13.50 -1.54 25.98
N TYR A 119 14.48 -1.68 25.08
CA TYR A 119 14.21 -2.06 23.69
C TYR A 119 13.78 -3.53 23.57
N LEU A 120 14.28 -4.43 24.42
CA LEU A 120 13.88 -5.84 24.47
C LEU A 120 12.53 -6.05 25.20
N TYR A 121 12.24 -5.20 26.19
CA TYR A 121 11.02 -5.19 26.97
C TYR A 121 10.35 -3.80 26.89
N PRO A 122 9.52 -3.55 25.85
CA PRO A 122 8.99 -2.22 25.59
C PRO A 122 8.20 -1.66 26.77
N GLU A 123 8.61 -0.50 27.24
CA GLU A 123 7.85 0.35 28.16
C GLU A 123 7.04 1.40 27.39
N TYR A 124 5.99 1.93 28.01
CA TYR A 124 5.08 2.88 27.38
C TYR A 124 5.05 4.21 28.13
N SER A 125 5.25 5.31 27.39
CA SER A 125 5.04 6.67 27.93
C SER A 125 3.56 6.95 28.14
N ILE A 126 2.71 6.44 27.23
CA ILE A 126 1.25 6.50 27.36
C ILE A 126 0.70 5.09 27.18
N ASP A 127 -0.06 4.63 28.17
CA ASP A 127 -0.72 3.33 28.14
C ASP A 127 -2.22 3.47 28.47
N ILE A 128 -3.07 3.26 27.47
CA ILE A 128 -4.52 3.27 27.62
C ILE A 128 -5.02 1.84 27.71
N SER A 129 -5.66 1.49 28.82
CA SER A 129 -6.27 0.18 29.03
C SER A 129 -7.55 -0.01 28.19
N ASN A 130 -8.09 -1.23 28.17
CA ASN A 130 -9.35 -1.56 27.50
C ASN A 130 -10.58 -0.85 28.09
N LEU A 131 -10.54 -0.44 29.36
CA LEU A 131 -11.59 0.37 30.02
C LEU A 131 -11.26 1.88 29.98
N GLY A 132 -10.05 2.21 29.52
CA GLY A 132 -9.60 3.57 29.36
C GLY A 132 -10.09 4.18 28.05
N GLY A 133 -9.91 5.49 27.94
CA GLY A 133 -10.17 6.20 26.71
C GLY A 133 -10.07 7.70 26.87
N ILE A 134 -10.03 8.40 25.75
CA ILE A 134 -10.07 9.86 25.70
C ILE A 134 -11.15 10.24 24.70
N LYS A 135 -12.09 11.06 25.14
CA LYS A 135 -13.12 11.66 24.29
C LYS A 135 -13.04 13.17 24.41
N ALA A 136 -12.75 13.84 23.29
CA ALA A 136 -12.72 15.30 23.23
C ALA A 136 -13.05 15.83 21.84
N ASN A 137 -13.14 17.15 21.67
CA ASN A 137 -13.24 17.74 20.34
C ASN A 137 -11.91 17.58 19.61
N SER A 138 -10.85 18.20 20.14
CA SER A 138 -9.49 18.04 19.65
C SER A 138 -8.63 17.30 20.66
N ILE A 139 -7.78 16.38 20.18
CA ILE A 139 -6.85 15.59 20.99
C ILE A 139 -5.45 15.72 20.41
N THR A 140 -4.48 16.14 21.24
CA THR A 140 -3.06 16.10 20.94
C THR A 140 -2.37 15.17 21.94
N MET A 141 -1.61 14.19 21.45
CA MET A 141 -0.89 13.23 22.27
C MET A 141 0.56 13.13 21.81
N VAL A 142 1.49 13.24 22.75
CA VAL A 142 2.93 13.14 22.47
C VAL A 142 3.58 12.22 23.50
N GLY A 143 4.05 11.05 23.07
CA GLY A 143 4.94 10.20 23.84
C GLY A 143 6.39 10.51 23.46
N ASN A 144 7.08 11.31 24.26
CA ASN A 144 8.31 12.01 23.91
C ASN A 144 9.61 11.22 24.22
N ASN A 145 9.58 10.25 25.13
CA ASN A 145 10.78 9.47 25.43
C ASN A 145 11.16 8.59 24.22
N LEU A 146 12.40 8.73 23.74
CA LEU A 146 12.89 7.95 22.60
C LEU A 146 12.88 6.46 22.94
N GLY A 147 12.24 5.65 22.10
CA GLY A 147 12.13 4.19 22.30
C GLY A 147 11.01 3.73 23.26
N PHE A 148 10.42 4.63 24.06
CA PHE A 148 9.25 4.29 24.88
C PHE A 148 7.98 4.47 24.04
N GLY A 149 7.13 3.46 24.02
CA GLY A 149 6.00 3.42 23.11
C GLY A 149 4.77 4.21 23.58
N VAL A 150 3.77 4.25 22.71
CA VAL A 150 2.37 4.59 23.06
C VAL A 150 1.50 3.39 22.74
N ARG A 151 0.65 2.98 23.68
CA ARG A 151 -0.30 1.88 23.49
C ARG A 151 -1.73 2.33 23.75
N ASN A 152 -2.62 1.97 22.83
CA ASN A 152 -4.05 2.13 22.97
C ASN A 152 -4.78 0.79 22.91
N LYS A 153 -5.38 0.36 24.03
CA LYS A 153 -6.34 -0.76 24.08
C LYS A 153 -7.80 -0.30 24.22
N GLY A 154 -8.00 0.98 24.49
CA GLY A 154 -9.30 1.58 24.77
C GLY A 154 -9.86 2.34 23.55
N ALA A 155 -10.58 3.43 23.83
CA ALA A 155 -11.18 4.28 22.81
C ALA A 155 -10.60 5.70 22.83
N ILE A 156 -9.98 6.12 21.73
CA ILE A 156 -9.62 7.53 21.48
C ILE A 156 -10.63 8.07 20.47
N VAL A 157 -11.41 9.08 20.84
CA VAL A 157 -12.46 9.67 20.01
C VAL A 157 -12.30 11.19 19.98
N ALA A 158 -11.95 11.71 18.80
CA ALA A 158 -11.88 13.14 18.52
C ALA A 158 -13.05 13.56 17.62
N ASN A 159 -13.74 14.65 17.95
CA ASN A 159 -14.80 15.18 17.07
C ASN A 159 -14.25 16.02 15.91
N THR A 160 -13.11 16.70 16.11
CA THR A 160 -12.57 17.69 15.15
C THR A 160 -11.16 17.38 14.67
N SER A 161 -10.23 17.07 15.56
CA SER A 161 -8.85 16.75 15.15
C SER A 161 -8.15 15.83 16.13
N LEU A 162 -7.28 14.97 15.58
CA LEU A 162 -6.42 14.09 16.36
C LEU A 162 -4.99 14.17 15.83
N SER A 163 -4.06 14.49 16.71
CA SER A 163 -2.63 14.36 16.47
C SER A 163 -2.03 13.44 17.55
N LEU A 164 -1.41 12.35 17.13
CA LEU A 164 -0.79 11.36 17.99
C LEU A 164 0.64 11.09 17.51
N THR A 165 1.61 11.51 18.31
CA THR A 165 3.03 11.33 18.00
C THR A 165 3.68 10.46 19.07
N SER A 166 4.41 9.43 18.65
CA SER A 166 5.27 8.62 19.51
C SER A 166 6.71 8.69 19.00
N PHE A 167 7.64 9.04 19.89
CA PHE A 167 9.09 8.95 19.67
C PHE A 167 9.63 7.52 19.94
N GLY A 168 8.73 6.56 20.20
CA GLY A 168 8.99 5.13 20.21
C GLY A 168 8.05 4.40 19.26
N SER A 169 7.68 3.16 19.61
CA SER A 169 6.69 2.39 18.84
C SER A 169 5.26 2.77 19.22
N LEU A 170 4.34 2.77 18.27
CA LEU A 170 2.92 3.03 18.52
C LEU A 170 2.10 1.78 18.24
N THR A 171 1.32 1.33 19.23
CA THR A 171 0.48 0.14 19.12
C THR A 171 -0.99 0.49 19.38
N ASN A 172 -1.85 0.25 18.39
CA ASN A 172 -3.30 0.32 18.53
C ASN A 172 -3.92 -1.09 18.53
N GLU A 173 -4.53 -1.45 19.65
CA GLU A 173 -5.32 -2.67 19.85
C GLU A 173 -6.81 -2.37 20.07
N GLY A 174 -7.14 -1.12 20.39
CA GLY A 174 -8.51 -0.63 20.57
C GLY A 174 -9.03 0.15 19.35
N SER A 175 -9.75 1.24 19.63
CA SER A 175 -10.32 2.11 18.59
C SER A 175 -9.73 3.51 18.65
N ILE A 176 -9.39 4.04 17.48
CA ILE A 176 -9.07 5.45 17.25
C ILE A 176 -10.05 5.98 16.21
N ALA A 177 -10.86 6.96 16.59
CA ALA A 177 -11.87 7.57 15.72
C ALA A 177 -11.72 9.09 15.69
N SER A 178 -11.79 9.68 14.50
CA SER A 178 -11.82 11.13 14.32
C SER A 178 -12.89 11.55 13.32
N ASN A 179 -13.84 12.38 13.75
CA ASN A 179 -14.92 12.85 12.88
C ASN A 179 -14.53 14.09 12.03
N GLY A 180 -13.33 14.64 12.23
CA GLY A 180 -12.94 15.91 11.60
C GLY A 180 -11.72 15.82 10.68
N MET A 181 -11.07 16.97 10.47
CA MET A 181 -10.37 17.28 9.21
C MET A 181 -9.09 16.49 8.96
N MET A 182 -8.30 16.20 10.00
CA MET A 182 -7.05 15.45 9.86
C MET A 182 -6.75 14.60 11.10
N THR A 183 -6.43 13.32 10.86
CA THR A 183 -5.88 12.40 11.86
C THR A 183 -4.42 12.15 11.51
N GLN A 184 -3.52 12.74 12.27
CA GLN A 184 -2.09 12.51 12.10
C GLN A 184 -1.61 11.53 13.16
N VAL A 185 -1.02 10.42 12.73
CA VAL A 185 -0.41 9.43 13.62
C VAL A 185 1.02 9.19 13.19
N VAL A 186 1.96 9.51 14.05
CA VAL A 186 3.40 9.42 13.78
C VAL A 186 4.07 8.52 14.80
N SER A 187 4.90 7.60 14.32
CA SER A 187 5.72 6.70 15.14
C SER A 187 7.16 6.80 14.67
N ALA A 188 8.10 7.09 15.58
CA ALA A 188 9.53 7.00 15.28
C ALA A 188 10.02 5.54 15.23
N GLY A 189 9.36 4.65 15.99
CA GLY A 189 9.56 3.21 15.94
C GLY A 189 8.51 2.51 15.09
N ASN A 190 8.25 1.22 15.36
CA ASN A 190 7.25 0.45 14.64
C ASN A 190 5.83 0.94 14.95
N PHE A 191 4.98 1.00 13.93
CA PHE A 191 3.56 1.19 14.10
C PHE A 191 2.83 -0.14 13.93
N LYS A 192 2.04 -0.53 14.93
CA LYS A 192 1.26 -1.77 14.93
C LYS A 192 -0.22 -1.46 15.12
N ASN A 193 -1.06 -1.94 14.22
CA ASN A 193 -2.52 -1.86 14.36
C ASN A 193 -3.15 -3.27 14.30
N THR A 194 -3.82 -3.64 15.39
CA THR A 194 -4.66 -4.84 15.48
C THR A 194 -6.14 -4.49 15.69
N GLY A 195 -6.42 -3.24 16.10
CA GLY A 195 -7.76 -2.72 16.30
C GLY A 195 -8.29 -1.92 15.09
N ASN A 196 -9.08 -0.88 15.39
CA ASN A 196 -9.70 -0.02 14.37
C ASN A 196 -9.15 1.40 14.43
N ILE A 197 -8.85 1.96 13.26
CA ILE A 197 -8.59 3.38 13.05
C ILE A 197 -9.54 3.86 11.97
N SER A 198 -10.35 4.87 12.26
CA SER A 198 -11.32 5.42 11.31
C SER A 198 -11.33 6.94 11.36
N SER A 199 -11.34 7.59 10.20
CA SER A 199 -11.60 9.03 10.11
C SER A 199 -12.59 9.39 9.01
N ASN A 200 -13.19 10.58 9.11
CA ASN A 200 -14.15 11.08 8.12
C ASN A 200 -13.53 12.00 7.06
N ASN A 201 -12.20 12.17 7.05
CA ASN A 201 -11.54 13.12 6.15
C ASN A 201 -10.14 12.63 5.74
N ILE A 202 -9.06 13.20 6.26
CA ILE A 202 -7.70 12.76 5.90
C ILE A 202 -7.06 12.03 7.09
N THR A 203 -6.57 10.82 6.86
CA THR A 203 -5.69 10.12 7.80
C THR A 203 -4.28 10.08 7.22
N LEU A 204 -3.31 10.62 7.97
CA LEU A 204 -1.89 10.53 7.67
C LEU A 204 -1.22 9.64 8.72
N LEU A 205 -0.76 8.47 8.30
CA LEU A 205 0.00 7.53 9.11
C LEU A 205 1.45 7.52 8.65
N ASN A 206 2.37 7.92 9.52
CA ASN A 206 3.80 7.90 9.24
C ASN A 206 4.52 7.04 10.27
N SER A 207 5.30 6.08 9.80
CA SER A 207 6.24 5.31 10.62
C SER A 207 7.66 5.53 10.10
N LEU A 208 8.58 5.96 10.96
CA LEU A 208 10.01 6.02 10.61
C LEU A 208 10.69 4.64 10.66
N SER A 209 9.92 3.59 10.96
CA SER A 209 10.31 2.19 10.86
C SER A 209 9.24 1.41 10.08
N SER A 210 8.85 0.22 10.52
CA SER A 210 7.85 -0.60 9.82
C SER A 210 6.42 -0.31 10.27
N ILE A 211 5.46 -0.70 9.42
CA ILE A 211 4.02 -0.74 9.72
C ILE A 211 3.54 -2.18 9.65
N SER A 212 2.86 -2.65 10.70
CA SER A 212 2.14 -3.91 10.71
C SER A 212 0.66 -3.67 10.98
N ASN A 213 -0.20 -4.11 10.06
CA ASN A 213 -1.65 -4.00 10.20
C ASN A 213 -2.33 -5.35 10.06
N SER A 214 -2.96 -5.81 11.14
CA SER A 214 -3.91 -6.94 11.13
C SER A 214 -5.36 -6.52 11.40
N GLY A 215 -5.56 -5.26 11.79
CA GLY A 215 -6.87 -4.67 12.03
C GLY A 215 -7.43 -3.93 10.81
N THR A 216 -8.24 -2.89 11.06
CA THR A 216 -8.77 -2.01 10.01
C THR A 216 -8.26 -0.58 10.20
N ILE A 217 -7.77 0.00 9.11
CA ILE A 217 -7.51 1.44 9.01
C ILE A 217 -8.35 1.96 7.85
N SER A 218 -9.22 2.91 8.13
CA SER A 218 -10.19 3.43 7.18
C SER A 218 -10.29 4.95 7.20
N SER A 219 -10.59 5.53 6.05
CA SER A 219 -10.96 6.93 5.94
C SER A 219 -12.09 7.09 4.92
N THR A 220 -13.08 7.94 5.20
CA THR A 220 -14.07 8.32 4.16
C THR A 220 -13.53 9.40 3.21
N GLY A 221 -12.35 9.96 3.50
CA GLY A 221 -11.58 10.75 2.53
C GLY A 221 -10.28 10.03 2.20
N ASN A 222 -9.16 10.75 2.28
CA ASN A 222 -7.85 10.21 1.92
C ASN A 222 -7.25 9.41 3.10
N LEU A 223 -6.56 8.31 2.77
CA LEU A 223 -5.69 7.58 3.67
C LEU A 223 -4.28 7.54 3.07
N LEU A 224 -3.34 8.21 3.74
CA LEU A 224 -1.94 8.28 3.37
C LEU A 224 -1.13 7.46 4.40
N VAL A 225 -0.46 6.40 3.95
CA VAL A 225 0.28 5.46 4.79
C VAL A 225 1.73 5.43 4.32
N ASN A 226 2.66 5.92 5.14
CA ASN A 226 4.07 5.99 4.81
C ASN A 226 4.92 5.24 5.84
N ALA A 227 5.82 4.38 5.38
CA ALA A 227 6.80 3.67 6.22
C ALA A 227 8.21 3.81 5.66
N SER A 228 9.19 4.17 6.50
CA SER A 228 10.61 4.09 6.11
C SER A 228 11.13 2.65 6.09
N GLY A 229 10.51 1.75 6.83
CA GLY A 229 10.75 0.30 6.79
C GLY A 229 9.67 -0.42 6.00
N ASN A 230 9.44 -1.70 6.30
CA ASN A 230 8.47 -2.54 5.58
C ASN A 230 7.02 -2.21 5.96
N ILE A 231 6.07 -2.53 5.08
CA ILE A 231 4.64 -2.58 5.38
C ILE A 231 4.17 -4.03 5.25
N GLU A 232 3.61 -4.58 6.33
CA GLU A 232 2.90 -5.87 6.31
C GLU A 232 1.42 -5.65 6.64
N ASN A 233 0.55 -5.96 5.69
CA ASN A 233 -0.89 -5.84 5.84
C ASN A 233 -1.57 -7.22 5.74
N THR A 234 -1.99 -7.74 6.88
CA THR A 234 -2.86 -8.92 7.01
C THR A 234 -4.33 -8.53 7.26
N GLY A 235 -4.59 -7.25 7.53
CA GLY A 235 -5.91 -6.66 7.71
C GLY A 235 -6.40 -5.81 6.52
N LYS A 236 -6.98 -4.65 6.80
CA LYS A 236 -7.61 -3.78 5.79
C LYS A 236 -7.09 -2.35 5.86
N PHE A 237 -6.66 -1.81 4.72
CA PHE A 237 -6.56 -0.37 4.45
C PHE A 237 -7.68 0.03 3.49
N LYS A 238 -8.47 1.05 3.86
CA LYS A 238 -9.63 1.50 3.09
C LYS A 238 -9.67 3.02 3.00
N ALA A 239 -9.94 3.55 1.82
CA ALA A 239 -10.26 4.95 1.59
C ALA A 239 -11.47 5.07 0.67
N SER A 240 -12.26 6.13 0.77
CA SER A 240 -13.30 6.41 -0.24
C SER A 240 -12.83 7.33 -1.36
N THR A 241 -11.68 8.00 -1.22
CA THR A 241 -11.14 8.88 -2.28
C THR A 241 -9.76 8.42 -2.74
N ILE A 242 -8.74 8.56 -1.91
CA ILE A 242 -7.36 8.21 -2.23
C ILE A 242 -6.82 7.32 -1.13
N LEU A 243 -6.35 6.13 -1.49
CA LEU A 243 -5.46 5.34 -0.65
C LEU A 243 -4.06 5.42 -1.25
N ASN A 244 -3.12 6.02 -0.53
CA ASN A 244 -1.71 5.98 -0.89
C ASN A 244 -0.93 5.18 0.15
N VAL A 245 -0.30 4.09 -0.29
CA VAL A 245 0.54 3.22 0.53
C VAL A 245 1.97 3.30 0.00
N MET A 246 2.87 3.90 0.78
CA MET A 246 4.27 4.13 0.41
C MET A 246 5.22 3.50 1.43
N THR A 247 6.20 2.76 0.95
CA THR A 247 7.24 2.15 1.78
C THR A 247 8.62 2.29 1.14
N ASN A 248 9.64 2.64 1.93
CA ASN A 248 11.04 2.56 1.50
C ASN A 248 11.60 1.13 1.63
N GLY A 249 10.84 0.19 2.18
CA GLY A 249 11.15 -1.24 2.25
C GLY A 249 10.25 -2.06 1.34
N ASN A 250 9.94 -3.27 1.77
CA ASN A 250 9.03 -4.19 1.09
C ASN A 250 7.58 -3.97 1.53
N LEU A 251 6.65 -4.25 0.62
CA LEU A 251 5.22 -4.35 0.92
C LEU A 251 4.77 -5.82 0.83
N LYS A 252 4.09 -6.30 1.86
CA LYS A 252 3.47 -7.62 1.88
C LYS A 252 1.98 -7.53 2.23
N THR A 253 1.14 -8.12 1.39
CA THR A 253 -0.27 -8.38 1.67
C THR A 253 -0.51 -9.89 1.68
N THR A 254 -1.44 -10.37 2.50
CA THR A 254 -1.74 -11.82 2.61
C THR A 254 -3.16 -12.11 2.18
N TYR A 255 -3.46 -13.38 1.91
CA TYR A 255 -4.82 -13.82 1.64
C TYR A 255 -5.80 -13.31 2.72
N GLY A 256 -6.95 -12.79 2.30
CA GLY A 256 -7.96 -12.18 3.17
C GLY A 256 -7.71 -10.70 3.52
N SER A 257 -6.52 -10.17 3.26
CA SER A 257 -6.19 -8.76 3.48
C SER A 257 -6.55 -7.89 2.27
N SER A 258 -6.70 -6.57 2.48
CA SER A 258 -7.12 -5.68 1.41
C SER A 258 -6.52 -4.28 1.45
N LEU A 259 -6.14 -3.77 0.28
CA LEU A 259 -5.86 -2.36 -0.01
C LEU A 259 -6.96 -1.84 -0.94
N LEU A 260 -7.87 -1.02 -0.42
CA LEU A 260 -9.09 -0.62 -1.11
C LEU A 260 -9.24 0.88 -1.20
N SER A 261 -9.61 1.37 -2.38
CA SER A 261 -10.09 2.75 -2.57
C SER A 261 -11.28 2.76 -3.51
N ASP A 262 -12.23 3.68 -3.33
CA ASP A 262 -13.36 3.80 -4.26
C ASP A 262 -12.99 4.61 -5.53
N ASN A 263 -11.93 5.41 -5.50
CA ASN A 263 -11.54 6.26 -6.64
C ASN A 263 -10.07 6.09 -7.09
N GLN A 264 -9.10 6.27 -6.20
CA GLN A 264 -7.68 6.15 -6.55
C GLN A 264 -6.89 5.36 -5.50
N LEU A 265 -6.08 4.42 -5.98
CA LEU A 265 -5.15 3.62 -5.18
C LEU A 265 -3.74 3.75 -5.77
N ILE A 266 -2.80 4.22 -4.95
CA ILE A 266 -1.39 4.34 -5.31
C ILE A 266 -0.57 3.51 -4.32
N VAL A 267 0.07 2.47 -4.82
CA VAL A 267 0.95 1.59 -4.05
C VAL A 267 2.37 1.77 -4.55
N THR A 268 3.28 2.21 -3.68
CA THR A 268 4.69 2.42 -4.01
C THR A 268 5.57 1.73 -2.98
N ALA A 269 6.44 0.83 -3.42
CA ALA A 269 7.47 0.22 -2.59
C ALA A 269 8.85 0.44 -3.21
N ALA A 270 9.83 0.93 -2.45
CA ALA A 270 11.21 0.97 -2.93
C ALA A 270 11.82 -0.44 -3.01
N GLY A 271 11.33 -1.38 -2.20
CA GLY A 271 11.67 -2.81 -2.25
C GLY A 271 10.69 -3.65 -3.08
N ASN A 272 10.58 -4.92 -2.71
CA ASN A 272 9.71 -5.90 -3.34
C ASN A 272 8.25 -5.74 -2.91
N ILE A 273 7.33 -6.23 -3.74
CA ILE A 273 5.91 -6.35 -3.39
C ILE A 273 5.49 -7.83 -3.48
N ASP A 274 4.99 -8.38 -2.38
CA ASP A 274 4.28 -9.67 -2.36
C ASP A 274 2.79 -9.40 -2.09
N ASN A 275 1.98 -9.47 -3.16
CA ASN A 275 0.55 -9.24 -3.11
C ASN A 275 -0.23 -10.55 -3.05
N GLY A 276 -0.48 -11.05 -1.84
CA GLY A 276 -1.39 -12.17 -1.57
C GLY A 276 -2.83 -11.77 -1.26
N GLY A 277 -3.08 -10.49 -0.98
CA GLY A 277 -4.41 -9.94 -0.70
C GLY A 277 -5.14 -9.41 -1.93
N SER A 278 -6.17 -8.60 -1.68
CA SER A 278 -6.91 -7.86 -2.72
C SER A 278 -6.50 -6.39 -2.75
N THR A 279 -5.90 -5.96 -3.86
CA THR A 279 -5.50 -4.57 -4.10
C THR A 279 -6.38 -4.01 -5.20
N ARG A 280 -7.35 -3.14 -4.88
CA ARG A 280 -8.33 -2.70 -5.90
C ARG A 280 -8.88 -1.30 -5.69
N SER A 281 -9.14 -0.64 -6.82
CA SER A 281 -9.74 0.68 -6.92
C SER A 281 -10.29 0.91 -8.33
N LYS A 282 -11.00 2.02 -8.54
CA LYS A 282 -11.36 2.51 -9.87
C LYS A 282 -10.10 2.79 -10.70
N ASN A 283 -9.17 3.57 -10.17
CA ASN A 283 -7.84 3.77 -10.74
C ASN A 283 -6.78 3.21 -9.79
N THR A 284 -5.91 2.35 -10.29
CA THR A 284 -4.88 1.67 -9.49
C THR A 284 -3.51 1.81 -10.15
N THR A 285 -2.55 2.33 -9.40
CA THR A 285 -1.13 2.35 -9.78
C THR A 285 -0.32 1.58 -8.76
N VAL A 286 0.49 0.61 -9.23
CA VAL A 286 1.41 -0.17 -8.41
C VAL A 286 2.82 -0.01 -8.95
N THR A 287 3.71 0.51 -8.11
CA THR A 287 5.10 0.79 -8.47
C THR A 287 6.04 0.13 -7.47
N PHE A 288 7.08 -0.55 -7.97
CA PHE A 288 8.09 -1.18 -7.12
C PHE A 288 9.52 -0.92 -7.61
N GLY A 289 10.45 -0.68 -6.69
CA GLY A 289 11.88 -0.48 -6.95
C GLY A 289 12.74 -1.73 -6.71
N GLY A 290 12.18 -2.77 -6.08
CA GLY A 290 12.86 -4.01 -5.77
C GLY A 290 13.03 -4.96 -6.95
N ASP A 291 13.50 -6.17 -6.64
CA ASP A 291 13.73 -7.26 -7.60
C ASP A 291 12.43 -7.81 -8.19
N SER A 292 11.34 -7.83 -7.41
CA SER A 292 10.11 -8.52 -7.81
C SER A 292 8.80 -7.89 -7.30
N LEU A 293 7.77 -8.06 -8.12
CA LEU A 293 6.36 -8.03 -7.75
C LEU A 293 5.78 -9.42 -7.95
N LYS A 294 5.32 -10.05 -6.87
CA LYS A 294 4.62 -11.32 -6.90
C LYS A 294 3.13 -11.12 -6.63
N VAL A 295 2.26 -11.60 -7.51
CA VAL A 295 0.80 -11.49 -7.38
C VAL A 295 0.22 -12.88 -7.18
N THR A 296 -0.15 -13.23 -5.95
CA THR A 296 -0.88 -14.48 -5.65
C THR A 296 -2.35 -14.24 -5.35
N GLY A 297 -2.73 -13.03 -4.93
CA GLY A 297 -4.11 -12.58 -4.79
C GLY A 297 -4.64 -11.89 -6.06
N ASN A 298 -5.16 -10.67 -5.91
CA ASN A 298 -5.60 -9.87 -7.06
C ASN A 298 -5.12 -8.42 -7.01
N ILE A 299 -4.96 -7.84 -8.20
CA ILE A 299 -4.76 -6.41 -8.42
C ILE A 299 -5.78 -5.93 -9.45
N PHE A 300 -6.69 -5.04 -9.06
CA PHE A 300 -7.72 -4.48 -9.94
C PHE A 300 -7.66 -2.96 -10.07
N GLY A 301 -7.82 -2.46 -11.29
CA GLY A 301 -8.03 -1.05 -11.62
C GLY A 301 -9.20 -0.93 -12.58
N TYR A 302 -10.43 -0.79 -12.06
CA TYR A 302 -11.66 -0.98 -12.84
C TYR A 302 -11.74 -0.08 -14.09
N ASP A 303 -11.23 1.14 -14.03
CA ASP A 303 -11.05 2.02 -15.19
C ASP A 303 -9.62 1.90 -15.73
N THR A 304 -8.63 2.05 -14.85
CA THR A 304 -7.21 2.01 -15.22
C THR A 304 -6.39 1.24 -14.20
N LEU A 305 -5.50 0.39 -14.72
CA LEU A 305 -4.48 -0.33 -13.96
C LEU A 305 -3.12 -0.08 -14.59
N LEU A 306 -2.21 0.53 -13.83
CA LEU A 306 -0.80 0.62 -14.17
C LEU A 306 0.02 -0.17 -13.15
N VAL A 307 0.83 -1.11 -13.64
CA VAL A 307 1.86 -1.79 -12.84
C VAL A 307 3.22 -1.51 -13.45
N GLN A 308 4.15 -0.98 -12.66
CA GLN A 308 5.45 -0.56 -13.15
C GLN A 308 6.60 -0.93 -12.22
N ALA A 309 7.61 -1.60 -12.77
CA ALA A 309 8.93 -1.67 -12.14
C ALA A 309 9.69 -0.35 -12.38
N GLN A 310 10.28 0.20 -11.32
CA GLN A 310 11.15 1.39 -11.35
C GLN A 310 12.60 1.07 -11.00
N LYS A 311 12.96 -0.23 -10.92
CA LYS A 311 14.33 -0.64 -10.66
C LYS A 311 15.25 -0.18 -11.80
N ASN A 312 16.37 0.48 -11.44
CA ASN A 312 17.49 0.94 -12.27
C ASN A 312 17.40 0.45 -13.72
N GLU A 313 17.35 1.37 -14.70
CA GLU A 313 17.03 1.22 -16.14
C GLU A 313 17.75 0.10 -16.93
N GLN A 314 18.56 -0.72 -16.26
CA GLN A 314 19.13 -1.97 -16.75
C GLN A 314 18.08 -2.88 -17.37
N MET A 315 18.44 -3.48 -18.50
CA MET A 315 17.70 -4.58 -19.11
C MET A 315 17.74 -5.77 -18.14
N THR A 316 16.59 -6.42 -17.91
CA THR A 316 16.32 -7.54 -16.98
C THR A 316 15.93 -7.22 -15.53
N SER A 317 15.75 -5.95 -15.15
CA SER A 317 15.40 -5.58 -13.77
C SER A 317 13.88 -5.56 -13.49
N GLY A 318 13.47 -6.10 -12.33
CA GLY A 318 12.11 -5.99 -11.80
C GLY A 318 11.12 -7.05 -12.31
N GLU A 319 11.32 -8.32 -11.94
CA GLU A 319 10.41 -9.40 -12.35
C GLU A 319 8.97 -9.16 -11.85
N ILE A 320 7.98 -9.42 -12.71
CA ILE A 320 6.57 -9.43 -12.33
C ILE A 320 6.05 -10.85 -12.55
N SER A 321 5.72 -11.53 -11.46
CA SER A 321 5.20 -12.90 -11.50
C SER A 321 3.74 -12.92 -11.08
N ASN A 322 2.83 -13.19 -12.02
CA ASN A 322 1.40 -13.29 -11.78
C ASN A 322 0.98 -14.77 -11.63
N PHE A 323 0.49 -15.12 -10.45
CA PHE A 323 -0.10 -16.41 -10.11
C PHE A 323 -1.62 -16.30 -9.89
N GLY A 324 -2.14 -15.09 -9.65
CA GLY A 324 -3.56 -14.81 -9.44
C GLY A 324 -4.20 -14.04 -10.59
N THR A 325 -4.92 -12.96 -10.27
CA THR A 325 -5.66 -12.16 -11.26
C THR A 325 -5.18 -10.71 -11.25
N THR A 326 -4.82 -10.21 -12.43
CA THR A 326 -4.51 -8.80 -12.67
C THR A 326 -5.51 -8.26 -13.70
N SER A 327 -6.42 -7.36 -13.32
CA SER A 327 -7.52 -6.97 -14.21
C SER A 327 -7.86 -5.48 -14.17
N GLY A 328 -8.38 -4.93 -15.26
CA GLY A 328 -8.86 -3.55 -15.27
C GLY A 328 -9.65 -3.15 -16.52
N GLY A 329 -9.97 -1.87 -16.65
CA GLY A 329 -10.52 -1.31 -17.88
C GLY A 329 -9.42 -1.22 -18.94
N ASN A 330 -8.45 -0.34 -18.70
CA ASN A 330 -7.19 -0.26 -19.43
C ASN A 330 -6.06 -0.74 -18.53
N VAL A 331 -5.37 -1.81 -18.94
CA VAL A 331 -4.27 -2.43 -18.19
C VAL A 331 -2.96 -2.13 -18.89
N THR A 332 -1.98 -1.62 -18.14
CA THR A 332 -0.62 -1.41 -18.61
C THR A 332 0.37 -2.01 -17.62
N ILE A 333 1.18 -2.96 -18.08
CA ILE A 333 2.24 -3.59 -17.30
C ILE A 333 3.59 -3.22 -17.90
N LYS A 334 4.47 -2.63 -17.10
CA LYS A 334 5.79 -2.17 -17.53
C LYS A 334 6.88 -2.72 -16.62
N THR A 335 7.85 -3.39 -17.21
CA THR A 335 9.06 -3.82 -16.53
C THR A 335 10.23 -3.88 -17.52
N ASN A 336 11.47 -3.76 -17.05
CA ASN A 336 12.63 -4.11 -17.85
C ASN A 336 13.02 -5.58 -17.64
N GLY A 337 12.39 -6.28 -16.71
CA GLY A 337 12.58 -7.68 -16.39
C GLY A 337 11.62 -8.61 -17.11
N THR A 338 11.43 -9.78 -16.51
CA THR A 338 10.47 -10.78 -16.97
C THR A 338 9.06 -10.45 -16.47
N LEU A 339 8.09 -10.48 -17.37
CA LEU A 339 6.67 -10.60 -17.03
C LEU A 339 6.28 -12.08 -17.19
N ALA A 340 6.08 -12.78 -16.08
CA ALA A 340 5.73 -14.20 -16.04
C ALA A 340 4.28 -14.38 -15.60
N LEU A 341 3.42 -14.86 -16.49
CA LEU A 341 2.08 -15.33 -16.12
C LEU A 341 2.16 -16.84 -15.94
N LYS A 342 1.73 -17.32 -14.78
CA LYS A 342 1.75 -18.75 -14.45
C LYS A 342 0.47 -19.44 -14.87
N LYS A 343 0.55 -20.75 -15.07
CA LYS A 343 -0.61 -21.58 -15.40
C LYS A 343 -1.76 -21.35 -14.41
N GLY A 344 -2.95 -21.08 -14.92
CA GLY A 344 -4.15 -20.77 -14.12
C GLY A 344 -4.25 -19.32 -13.63
N SER A 345 -3.28 -18.47 -13.98
CA SER A 345 -3.36 -17.02 -13.73
C SER A 345 -4.05 -16.28 -14.87
N PHE A 346 -4.60 -15.10 -14.55
CA PHE A 346 -5.35 -14.27 -15.49
C PHE A 346 -4.79 -12.85 -15.51
N MET A 347 -4.63 -12.31 -16.71
CA MET A 347 -4.40 -10.90 -16.96
C MET A 347 -5.42 -10.38 -17.97
N GLU A 348 -6.33 -9.51 -17.52
CA GLU A 348 -7.52 -9.17 -18.29
C GLU A 348 -7.75 -7.65 -18.36
N ALA A 349 -8.17 -7.17 -19.52
CA ALA A 349 -8.60 -5.78 -19.69
C ALA A 349 -9.95 -5.71 -20.40
N ALA A 350 -10.85 -4.83 -19.95
CA ALA A 350 -12.09 -4.59 -20.67
C ALA A 350 -11.82 -3.93 -22.03
N ASP A 351 -10.85 -3.01 -22.10
CA ASP A 351 -10.54 -2.23 -23.31
C ASP A 351 -9.18 -2.61 -23.89
N THR A 352 -8.09 -2.09 -23.33
CA THR A 352 -6.74 -2.30 -23.85
C THR A 352 -5.86 -2.94 -22.79
N LEU A 353 -5.15 -3.99 -23.17
CA LEU A 353 -4.07 -4.59 -22.39
C LEU A 353 -2.75 -4.33 -23.08
N THR A 354 -1.87 -3.60 -22.42
CA THR A 354 -0.52 -3.28 -22.92
C THR A 354 0.55 -3.90 -22.03
N THR A 355 1.48 -4.64 -22.62
CA THR A 355 2.66 -5.13 -21.90
C THR A 355 3.93 -4.57 -22.52
N LYS A 356 4.84 -4.07 -21.67
CA LYS A 356 6.20 -3.73 -22.04
C LYS A 356 7.17 -4.39 -21.07
N SER A 357 7.88 -5.40 -21.54
CA SER A 357 8.81 -6.23 -20.77
C SER A 357 10.04 -6.60 -21.58
N TYR A 358 11.11 -7.04 -20.92
CA TYR A 358 12.18 -7.71 -21.64
C TYR A 358 11.71 -9.07 -22.11
N LEU A 359 11.26 -9.93 -21.20
CA LEU A 359 10.69 -11.23 -21.54
C LEU A 359 9.25 -11.28 -21.07
N LEU A 360 8.31 -11.51 -21.99
CA LEU A 360 7.00 -12.03 -21.63
C LEU A 360 7.02 -13.55 -21.72
N ASN A 361 6.77 -14.21 -20.60
CA ASN A 361 6.53 -15.64 -20.55
C ASN A 361 5.08 -15.87 -20.09
N ASN A 362 4.18 -16.15 -21.03
CA ASN A 362 2.78 -16.40 -20.75
C ASN A 362 2.47 -17.90 -20.70
N GLU A 363 2.28 -18.46 -19.51
CA GLU A 363 1.70 -19.80 -19.30
C GLU A 363 0.21 -19.73 -18.88
N GLY A 364 -0.33 -18.51 -18.70
CA GLY A 364 -1.69 -18.23 -18.21
C GLY A 364 -2.63 -17.75 -19.31
N TYR A 365 -3.56 -16.88 -18.94
CA TYR A 365 -4.52 -16.26 -19.85
C TYR A 365 -4.31 -14.74 -19.92
N ILE A 366 -4.15 -14.21 -21.14
CA ILE A 366 -4.17 -12.78 -21.46
C ILE A 366 -5.43 -12.52 -22.30
N GLY A 367 -6.33 -11.69 -21.80
CA GLY A 367 -7.59 -11.38 -22.48
C GLY A 367 -7.87 -9.88 -22.54
N ALA A 368 -8.25 -9.36 -23.70
CA ALA A 368 -8.75 -7.99 -23.81
C ALA A 368 -9.61 -7.74 -25.06
N ASN A 369 -10.25 -6.58 -25.13
CA ASN A 369 -10.77 -6.08 -26.40
C ASN A 369 -9.62 -5.86 -27.41
N THR A 370 -8.58 -5.13 -27.01
CA THR A 370 -7.35 -4.98 -27.78
C THR A 370 -6.14 -5.36 -26.96
N ILE A 371 -5.30 -6.24 -27.49
CA ILE A 371 -4.02 -6.62 -26.89
C ILE A 371 -2.90 -5.92 -27.65
N ALA A 372 -2.03 -5.22 -26.92
CA ALA A 372 -0.85 -4.52 -27.44
C ALA A 372 0.42 -4.96 -26.69
N ILE A 373 1.10 -5.96 -27.22
CA ILE A 373 2.36 -6.47 -26.66
C ILE A 373 3.52 -5.74 -27.34
N ASP A 374 4.42 -5.14 -26.56
CA ASP A 374 5.68 -4.53 -27.02
C ASP A 374 6.84 -4.97 -26.11
N ASN A 375 7.37 -6.17 -26.36
CA ASN A 375 8.38 -6.81 -25.50
C ASN A 375 9.67 -7.12 -26.25
N TYR A 376 10.79 -7.29 -25.57
CA TYR A 376 12.03 -7.72 -26.25
C TYR A 376 11.94 -9.16 -26.80
N VAL A 377 11.40 -10.08 -26.00
CA VAL A 377 11.09 -11.48 -26.34
C VAL A 377 9.66 -11.80 -25.87
N THR A 378 8.92 -12.57 -26.66
CA THR A 378 7.58 -13.06 -26.29
C THR A 378 7.47 -14.57 -26.45
N HIS A 379 7.25 -15.27 -25.34
CA HIS A 379 6.89 -16.68 -25.30
C HIS A 379 5.44 -16.83 -24.82
N ASN A 380 4.63 -17.52 -25.62
CA ASN A 380 3.24 -17.82 -25.33
C ASN A 380 3.01 -19.33 -25.29
N TYR A 381 2.90 -19.87 -24.09
CA TYR A 381 2.51 -21.26 -23.80
C TYR A 381 1.04 -21.38 -23.38
N GLY A 382 0.45 -20.28 -22.92
CA GLY A 382 -0.96 -20.15 -22.53
C GLY A 382 -1.84 -19.60 -23.66
N ALA A 383 -2.77 -18.72 -23.32
CA ALA A 383 -3.67 -18.11 -24.30
C ALA A 383 -3.55 -16.58 -24.28
N SER A 384 -3.57 -15.98 -25.47
CA SER A 384 -3.66 -14.53 -25.70
C SER A 384 -4.83 -14.27 -26.65
N VAL A 385 -5.96 -13.81 -26.13
CA VAL A 385 -7.24 -13.74 -26.84
C VAL A 385 -7.77 -12.31 -26.90
N GLY A 386 -7.81 -11.74 -28.10
CA GLY A 386 -8.38 -10.42 -28.37
C GLY A 386 -9.78 -10.48 -28.97
N GLN A 387 -10.74 -9.75 -28.39
CA GLN A 387 -12.10 -9.63 -28.99
C GLN A 387 -12.10 -8.77 -30.25
N TYR A 388 -11.19 -7.80 -30.36
CA TYR A 388 -10.97 -7.02 -31.57
C TYR A 388 -9.59 -7.29 -32.14
N ASN A 389 -8.57 -6.56 -31.72
CA ASN A 389 -7.25 -6.63 -32.35
C ASN A 389 -6.22 -7.23 -31.40
N VAL A 390 -5.28 -7.99 -31.97
CA VAL A 390 -4.08 -8.45 -31.27
C VAL A 390 -2.86 -7.94 -32.02
N GLY A 391 -2.08 -7.08 -31.38
CA GLY A 391 -0.78 -6.62 -31.85
C GLY A 391 0.33 -7.18 -30.97
N VAL A 392 1.23 -7.96 -31.55
CA VAL A 392 2.44 -8.45 -30.89
C VAL A 392 3.64 -7.89 -31.61
N LYS A 393 4.30 -6.92 -30.99
CA LYS A 393 5.58 -6.37 -31.41
C LYS A 393 6.66 -6.94 -30.50
N THR A 394 7.65 -7.57 -31.12
CA THR A 394 8.80 -8.08 -30.40
C THR A 394 10.10 -7.78 -31.14
N TYR A 395 11.23 -7.74 -30.43
CA TYR A 395 12.50 -7.35 -31.02
C TYR A 395 13.35 -8.55 -31.44
N HIS A 396 13.25 -9.68 -30.71
CA HIS A 396 14.13 -10.82 -30.91
C HIS A 396 13.41 -12.08 -31.37
N GLU A 397 12.33 -12.49 -30.70
CA GLU A 397 11.58 -13.69 -31.11
C GLU A 397 10.15 -13.67 -30.58
N LEU A 398 9.24 -14.24 -31.39
CA LEU A 398 7.90 -14.63 -30.98
C LEU A 398 7.79 -16.15 -31.03
N TYR A 399 7.66 -16.78 -29.88
CA TYR A 399 7.49 -18.23 -29.75
C TYR A 399 6.09 -18.54 -29.24
N ASN A 400 5.31 -19.31 -29.99
CA ASN A 400 3.96 -19.72 -29.62
C ASN A 400 3.83 -21.24 -29.59
N GLU A 401 3.56 -21.78 -28.40
CA GLU A 401 3.09 -23.16 -28.17
C GLU A 401 1.66 -23.22 -27.61
N GLY A 402 1.06 -22.06 -27.34
CA GLY A 402 -0.32 -21.92 -26.91
C GLY A 402 -1.24 -21.38 -28.00
N GLU A 403 -2.18 -20.52 -27.59
CA GLU A 403 -3.11 -19.83 -28.48
C GLU A 403 -2.79 -18.33 -28.56
N ILE A 404 -2.73 -17.79 -29.77
CA ILE A 404 -2.86 -16.36 -30.04
C ILE A 404 -4.05 -16.19 -30.98
N SER A 405 -5.12 -15.55 -30.51
CA SER A 405 -6.35 -15.40 -31.30
C SER A 405 -6.91 -13.98 -31.27
N SER A 406 -7.47 -13.56 -32.41
CA SER A 406 -8.09 -12.26 -32.63
C SER A 406 -9.40 -12.44 -33.40
N SER A 407 -10.50 -11.84 -32.92
CA SER A 407 -11.78 -11.87 -33.68
C SER A 407 -11.85 -10.78 -34.76
N SER A 408 -10.80 -9.97 -34.92
CA SER A 408 -10.62 -9.04 -36.03
C SER A 408 -9.20 -9.17 -36.58
N ASN A 409 -8.46 -8.07 -36.71
CA ASN A 409 -7.12 -8.10 -37.29
C ASN A 409 -6.06 -8.52 -36.27
N MET A 410 -4.97 -9.07 -36.77
CA MET A 410 -3.81 -9.43 -35.97
C MET A 410 -2.53 -8.96 -36.66
N THR A 411 -1.62 -8.40 -35.87
CA THR A 411 -0.28 -8.02 -36.32
C THR A 411 0.74 -8.70 -35.44
N LEU A 412 1.63 -9.50 -36.05
CA LEU A 412 2.78 -10.12 -35.41
C LEU A 412 4.04 -9.58 -36.08
N ASP A 413 4.83 -8.82 -35.33
CA ASP A 413 5.94 -8.04 -35.88
C ASP A 413 7.20 -8.25 -35.04
N THR A 414 8.18 -8.96 -35.60
CA THR A 414 9.52 -9.14 -35.01
C THR A 414 10.54 -8.15 -35.60
N ARG A 415 10.06 -7.07 -36.25
CA ARG A 415 10.81 -5.97 -36.85
C ARG A 415 11.84 -6.42 -37.88
N ASN A 416 11.57 -7.54 -38.57
CA ASN A 416 12.45 -8.18 -39.55
C ASN A 416 13.77 -8.75 -39.00
N TYR A 417 13.98 -8.70 -37.68
CA TYR A 417 15.18 -9.21 -37.02
C TYR A 417 14.96 -10.60 -36.42
N GLY A 418 13.79 -10.82 -35.84
CA GLY A 418 13.44 -12.04 -35.13
C GLY A 418 12.63 -13.06 -35.92
N ASP A 419 12.58 -14.29 -35.43
CA ASP A 419 11.72 -15.33 -36.00
C ASP A 419 10.35 -15.37 -35.30
N ILE A 420 9.30 -15.70 -36.06
CA ILE A 420 8.00 -16.11 -35.51
C ILE A 420 7.93 -17.63 -35.59
N THR A 421 7.93 -18.31 -34.45
CA THR A 421 7.78 -19.76 -34.37
C THR A 421 6.42 -20.11 -33.79
N ASN A 422 5.56 -20.72 -34.62
CA ASN A 422 4.29 -21.26 -34.22
C ASN A 422 4.32 -22.78 -34.15
N ARG A 423 3.95 -23.32 -33.00
CA ARG A 423 3.86 -24.76 -32.71
C ARG A 423 2.45 -25.20 -32.31
N SER A 424 1.51 -24.26 -32.21
CA SER A 424 0.12 -24.50 -31.83
C SER A 424 -0.79 -23.56 -32.64
N LEU A 425 -1.65 -22.72 -32.03
CA LEU A 425 -2.67 -21.96 -32.76
C LEU A 425 -2.35 -20.47 -32.88
N ILE A 426 -2.34 -19.96 -34.11
CA ILE A 426 -2.48 -18.54 -34.43
C ILE A 426 -3.74 -18.35 -35.28
N ARG A 427 -4.69 -17.56 -34.80
CA ARG A 427 -5.97 -17.32 -35.49
C ARG A 427 -6.33 -15.85 -35.54
N ALA A 428 -6.64 -15.32 -36.72
CA ALA A 428 -7.26 -14.01 -36.87
C ALA A 428 -8.52 -14.13 -37.73
N ASP A 429 -9.68 -13.68 -37.27
CA ASP A 429 -10.88 -13.72 -38.12
C ASP A 429 -10.85 -12.63 -39.22
N GLY A 430 -9.98 -11.63 -39.11
CA GLY A 430 -9.73 -10.59 -40.11
C GLY A 430 -8.45 -10.82 -40.94
N THR A 431 -7.63 -9.78 -41.04
CA THR A 431 -6.31 -9.83 -41.68
C THR A 431 -5.24 -10.18 -40.64
N LEU A 432 -4.36 -11.12 -40.99
CA LEU A 432 -3.16 -11.45 -40.22
C LEU A 432 -1.94 -10.91 -40.95
N THR A 433 -1.29 -9.91 -40.36
CA THR A 433 -0.02 -9.37 -40.86
C THR A 433 1.13 -9.93 -40.03
N MET A 434 2.04 -10.65 -40.68
CA MET A 434 3.26 -11.17 -40.09
C MET A 434 4.46 -10.47 -40.72
N THR A 435 5.32 -9.88 -39.90
CA THR A 435 6.54 -9.20 -40.33
C THR A 435 7.70 -9.80 -39.54
N ALA A 436 8.57 -10.57 -40.19
CA ALA A 436 9.62 -11.30 -39.49
C ALA A 436 10.87 -11.59 -40.34
N LYS A 437 11.94 -12.06 -39.69
CA LYS A 437 13.07 -12.66 -40.39
C LYS A 437 12.64 -13.96 -41.07
N LYS A 438 12.08 -14.87 -40.29
CA LYS A 438 11.52 -16.15 -40.74
C LYS A 438 10.23 -16.46 -39.97
N VAL A 439 9.30 -17.14 -40.62
CA VAL A 439 8.10 -17.71 -39.97
C VAL A 439 8.16 -19.23 -40.04
N VAL A 440 8.09 -19.90 -38.90
CA VAL A 440 8.15 -21.36 -38.76
C VAL A 440 6.80 -21.86 -38.24
N ASN A 441 6.11 -22.67 -39.05
CA ASN A 441 4.83 -23.30 -38.69
C ASN A 441 4.87 -24.84 -38.83
N GLY A 442 5.96 -25.38 -39.38
CA GLY A 442 6.07 -26.74 -39.91
C GLY A 442 6.31 -27.86 -38.91
N GLY A 443 6.42 -27.55 -37.62
CA GLY A 443 6.91 -28.51 -36.63
C GLY A 443 8.43 -28.69 -36.65
N TYR A 444 8.93 -29.58 -35.80
CA TYR A 444 10.34 -29.93 -35.69
C TYR A 444 10.48 -31.46 -35.72
N ARG A 445 11.66 -31.95 -36.12
CA ARG A 445 11.93 -33.39 -36.13
C ARG A 445 12.04 -33.91 -34.71
N CYS A 446 11.36 -35.02 -34.42
CA CYS A 446 11.25 -35.59 -33.08
C CYS A 446 11.25 -37.13 -33.10
N GLY A 447 11.34 -37.74 -31.92
CA GLY A 447 11.38 -39.18 -31.72
C GLY A 447 12.79 -39.76 -31.77
N PHE A 448 12.94 -41.03 -31.38
CA PHE A 448 14.23 -41.72 -31.21
C PHE A 448 15.15 -41.68 -32.46
N LEU A 449 14.58 -41.55 -33.66
CA LEU A 449 15.32 -41.45 -34.93
C LEU A 449 15.11 -40.12 -35.66
N ASN A 450 14.47 -39.11 -35.05
CA ASN A 450 14.13 -37.84 -35.71
C ASN A 450 13.34 -38.00 -37.03
N LEU A 451 12.56 -39.09 -37.17
CA LEU A 451 11.75 -39.38 -38.35
C LEU A 451 10.33 -38.81 -38.27
N ALA A 452 9.85 -38.47 -37.07
CA ALA A 452 8.53 -37.86 -36.88
C ALA A 452 8.61 -36.33 -36.91
N THR A 453 7.50 -35.66 -37.23
CA THR A 453 7.38 -34.20 -37.13
C THR A 453 6.40 -33.84 -36.01
N CYS A 454 6.90 -33.23 -34.94
CA CYS A 454 6.13 -32.79 -33.78
C CYS A 454 5.91 -31.28 -33.79
N GLY A 455 4.96 -30.78 -32.99
CA GLY A 455 4.72 -29.34 -32.81
C GLY A 455 4.33 -28.62 -34.11
N LYS A 456 3.55 -29.28 -34.97
CA LYS A 456 3.00 -28.63 -36.18
C LYS A 456 1.99 -27.57 -35.76
N GLY A 457 2.24 -26.32 -36.14
CA GLY A 457 1.34 -25.22 -35.87
C GLY A 457 0.16 -25.16 -36.84
N THR A 458 -0.84 -24.40 -36.46
CA THR A 458 -2.00 -24.00 -37.25
C THR A 458 -2.04 -22.49 -37.37
N ILE A 459 -2.09 -21.98 -38.60
CA ILE A 459 -2.34 -20.58 -38.91
C ILE A 459 -3.69 -20.49 -39.64
N SER A 460 -4.63 -19.75 -39.06
CA SER A 460 -5.97 -19.54 -39.64
C SER A 460 -6.26 -18.04 -39.77
N THR A 461 -6.58 -17.57 -40.97
CA THR A 461 -6.96 -16.17 -41.20
C THR A 461 -7.87 -15.99 -42.40
N ASN A 462 -8.60 -14.88 -42.52
CA ASN A 462 -9.27 -14.57 -43.79
C ASN A 462 -8.24 -14.12 -44.84
N ASN A 463 -7.34 -13.20 -44.48
CA ASN A 463 -6.30 -12.67 -45.37
C ASN A 463 -4.94 -12.73 -44.66
N LEU A 464 -3.98 -13.41 -45.28
CA LEU A 464 -2.59 -13.47 -44.78
C LEU A 464 -1.72 -12.45 -45.52
N VAL A 465 -1.03 -11.59 -44.79
CA VAL A 465 0.06 -10.75 -45.31
C VAL A 465 1.34 -11.15 -44.60
N LEU A 466 2.27 -11.77 -45.32
CA LEU A 466 3.55 -12.23 -44.79
C LEU A 466 4.69 -11.44 -45.41
N ASN A 467 5.39 -10.63 -44.61
CA ASN A 467 6.61 -9.94 -44.96
C ASN A 467 7.79 -10.64 -44.28
N SER A 468 8.67 -11.24 -45.08
CA SER A 468 9.80 -12.03 -44.58
C SER A 468 11.11 -11.55 -45.20
N SER A 469 12.17 -11.35 -44.40
CA SER A 469 13.51 -11.08 -44.96
C SER A 469 14.23 -12.34 -45.45
N HIS A 470 13.79 -13.52 -45.01
CA HIS A 470 14.21 -14.77 -45.60
C HIS A 470 13.62 -14.94 -47.02
N LYS A 471 14.44 -15.36 -48.00
CA LYS A 471 14.11 -15.41 -49.45
C LYS A 471 12.94 -16.32 -49.83
N TYR A 472 12.41 -17.11 -48.90
CA TYR A 472 11.25 -18.00 -49.06
C TYR A 472 10.59 -18.18 -47.71
N ALA A 473 9.25 -18.33 -47.67
CA ALA A 473 8.51 -18.81 -46.50
C ALA A 473 8.90 -20.27 -46.20
N SER A 474 10.06 -20.45 -45.58
CA SER A 474 10.64 -21.76 -45.28
C SER A 474 10.04 -22.31 -43.98
N GLU A 475 9.69 -23.59 -43.99
CA GLU A 475 9.08 -24.31 -42.83
C GLU A 475 7.63 -23.92 -42.50
N MET A 476 6.82 -23.62 -43.51
CA MET A 476 5.35 -23.53 -43.40
C MET A 476 4.68 -24.90 -43.57
N GLY A 477 5.21 -25.97 -42.97
CA GLY A 477 4.70 -27.35 -43.15
C GLY A 477 3.49 -27.75 -42.28
N GLY A 478 2.96 -26.83 -41.47
CA GLY A 478 1.82 -27.03 -40.59
C GLY A 478 0.49 -26.72 -41.28
N THR A 479 -0.60 -26.76 -40.53
CA THR A 479 -1.94 -26.46 -41.05
C THR A 479 -2.04 -24.96 -41.35
N GLN A 480 -2.55 -24.63 -42.54
CA GLN A 480 -2.75 -23.27 -43.00
C GLN A 480 -4.14 -23.14 -43.61
N GLN A 481 -4.92 -22.18 -43.13
CA GLN A 481 -6.29 -21.93 -43.60
C GLN A 481 -6.44 -20.44 -43.86
N PHE A 482 -6.55 -20.07 -45.14
CA PHE A 482 -6.82 -18.69 -45.54
C PHE A 482 -7.54 -18.58 -46.88
N LYS A 483 -8.29 -17.49 -47.08
CA LYS A 483 -8.96 -17.21 -48.36
C LYS A 483 -8.03 -16.56 -49.36
N SER A 484 -7.13 -15.69 -48.89
CA SER A 484 -6.11 -15.04 -49.70
C SER A 484 -4.79 -14.92 -48.94
N ALA A 485 -3.68 -14.87 -49.68
CA ALA A 485 -2.35 -14.65 -49.11
C ALA A 485 -1.49 -13.77 -50.03
N THR A 486 -0.81 -12.80 -49.42
CA THR A 486 0.24 -11.97 -50.02
C THR A 486 1.55 -12.27 -49.32
N ILE A 487 2.55 -12.75 -50.06
CA ILE A 487 3.87 -13.11 -49.52
C ILE A 487 4.90 -12.19 -50.15
N ASN A 488 5.53 -11.35 -49.32
CA ASN A 488 6.56 -10.41 -49.72
C ASN A 488 7.90 -10.86 -49.14
N THR A 489 8.93 -10.87 -50.00
CA THR A 489 10.32 -10.89 -49.55
C THR A 489 10.80 -9.45 -49.43
N ILE A 490 11.14 -9.06 -48.21
CA ILE A 490 11.59 -7.69 -47.90
C ILE A 490 13.10 -7.70 -47.65
N ASN A 491 13.82 -6.75 -48.22
CA ASN A 491 15.28 -6.67 -48.09
C ASN A 491 15.72 -6.02 -46.78
#